data_AF-H6BU63-F1
#
_entry.id   AF-H6BU63-F1
#
_cell.length_a   1.000
_cell.length_b   1.000
_cell.length_c   1.000
_cell.angle_alpha   90.00
_cell.angle_beta   90.00
_cell.angle_gamma   90.00
#
_symmetry.space_group_name_H-M   'P 1'
#
loop_
_entity.id
_entity.type
_entity.pdbx_description
1 polymer ?
#
loop_
_entity_poly.entity_id
_entity_poly.type
_entity_poly.pdbx_seq_one_letter_code
_entity_poly.pdbx_strand_id
1 'polypeptide(L)'
;MSSESLDMQALQTLRSRFSQCLKYFAESSSRFEVLHTIPPSHPPSSQSIRTLYVLDSSFNPPSRAHMSLVKTALKKASSSPTASQSQAQAPQPAEHTSTSAPRVLFLLATVNADKKPKPADFEDRLVMMTLMAEQLRASFNNPSTSNHSTVNTQASTNSTNTNIATNPSSSPLPIIDIGITKEPYFTDKARCIDESNIYHPPVAAPNRNHVENNTSTTSTGQYIEQIHLTGFDTLVRIFTPKYYPNYHPPLSALQPFLSRHRLRATVRVDTDSPSQNLKDVQADGSGFGQQPQPQSQQSQPQSQQQSPVSADFSTIQGQLSLVSQIARGDFENLGLKREWADRVELVVDESGEAQGVSSTRVREAASQRRWDEVEMLVGHKVAQWIVQRGLYTTSST
;
A
#
# COMPACT_ATOMS: atom_id res chain seq x y z
N MET A 1 -17.26 -30.05 3.85
CA MET A 1 -16.43 -28.98 3.27
C MET A 1 -14.99 -29.33 3.58
N SER A 2 -14.29 -29.96 2.64
CA SER A 2 -12.87 -30.34 2.80
C SER A 2 -12.04 -29.06 2.91
N SER A 3 -11.48 -28.80 4.09
CA SER A 3 -10.39 -27.84 4.28
C SER A 3 -9.29 -28.19 3.30
N GLU A 4 -9.02 -27.35 2.29
CA GLU A 4 -7.85 -27.52 1.43
C GLU A 4 -6.61 -27.48 2.32
N SER A 5 -6.02 -28.66 2.59
CA SER A 5 -4.81 -28.77 3.39
C SER A 5 -3.69 -28.06 2.64
N LEU A 6 -2.99 -27.14 3.33
CA LEU A 6 -1.81 -26.50 2.77
C LEU A 6 -0.75 -27.54 2.37
N ASP A 7 -0.21 -27.43 1.16
CA ASP A 7 0.94 -28.22 0.74
C ASP A 7 2.21 -27.67 1.42
N MET A 8 2.51 -28.21 2.60
CA MET A 8 3.66 -27.82 3.40
C MET A 8 4.99 -28.12 2.71
N GLN A 9 5.06 -29.16 1.88
CA GLN A 9 6.28 -29.50 1.16
C GLN A 9 6.58 -28.48 0.07
N ALA A 10 5.54 -28.03 -0.66
CA ALA A 10 5.66 -26.94 -1.61
C ALA A 10 6.09 -25.63 -0.93
N LEU A 11 5.52 -25.29 0.22
CA LEU A 11 5.92 -24.08 0.97
C LEU A 11 7.35 -24.15 1.51
N GLN A 12 7.79 -25.31 1.99
CA GLN A 12 9.17 -25.48 2.44
C GLN A 12 10.15 -25.34 1.27
N THR A 13 9.78 -25.83 0.09
CA THR A 13 10.55 -25.64 -1.16
C THR A 13 10.62 -24.16 -1.55
N LEU A 14 9.48 -23.46 -1.48
CA LEU A 14 9.40 -22.02 -1.74
C LEU A 14 10.27 -21.22 -0.77
N ARG A 15 10.24 -21.55 0.52
CA ARG A 15 11.10 -20.95 1.55
C ARG A 15 12.59 -21.13 1.23
N SER A 16 13.00 -22.33 0.84
CA SER A 16 14.40 -22.63 0.45
C SER A 16 14.84 -21.82 -0.76
N ARG A 17 13.96 -21.70 -1.78
CA ARG A 17 14.20 -20.84 -2.94
C ARG A 17 14.38 -19.38 -2.52
N PHE A 18 13.51 -18.85 -1.65
CA PHE A 18 13.66 -17.48 -1.15
C PHE A 18 14.97 -17.26 -0.40
N SER A 19 15.43 -18.24 0.38
CA SER A 19 16.73 -18.16 1.04
C SER A 19 17.88 -18.01 0.04
N GLN A 20 17.85 -18.79 -1.04
CA GLN A 20 18.84 -18.70 -2.11
C GLN A 20 18.78 -17.36 -2.84
N CYS A 21 17.59 -16.88 -3.20
CA CYS A 21 17.39 -15.57 -3.81
C CYS A 21 17.88 -14.42 -2.91
N LEU A 22 17.60 -14.47 -1.61
CA LEU A 22 18.05 -13.45 -0.65
C LEU A 22 19.58 -13.40 -0.55
N LYS A 23 20.26 -14.55 -0.56
CA LYS A 23 21.73 -14.61 -0.60
C LYS A 23 22.29 -13.97 -1.86
N TYR A 24 21.79 -14.37 -3.03
CA TYR A 24 22.20 -13.75 -4.30
C TYR A 24 21.93 -12.25 -4.34
N PHE A 25 20.76 -11.81 -3.89
CA PHE A 25 20.42 -10.40 -3.85
C PHE A 25 21.35 -9.60 -2.95
N ALA A 26 21.69 -10.13 -1.77
CA ALA A 26 22.62 -9.50 -0.83
C ALA A 26 24.02 -9.32 -1.45
N GLU A 27 24.50 -10.31 -2.20
CA GLU A 27 25.81 -10.29 -2.88
C GLU A 27 25.81 -9.47 -4.18
N SER A 28 24.64 -9.26 -4.80
CA SER A 28 24.52 -8.51 -6.05
C SER A 28 24.66 -6.99 -5.87
N SER A 29 24.86 -6.26 -6.98
CA SER A 29 24.71 -4.79 -7.02
C SER A 29 23.26 -4.33 -7.18
N SER A 30 22.30 -5.26 -7.36
CA SER A 30 20.90 -4.91 -7.53
C SER A 30 20.34 -4.28 -6.27
N ARG A 31 19.51 -3.24 -6.45
CA ARG A 31 18.83 -2.51 -5.37
C ARG A 31 17.36 -2.94 -5.20
N PHE A 32 16.79 -3.61 -6.20
CA PHE A 32 15.42 -4.09 -6.23
C PHE A 32 15.32 -5.36 -7.10
N GLU A 33 14.60 -6.37 -6.61
CA GLU A 33 14.30 -7.59 -7.38
C GLU A 33 12.90 -8.10 -7.09
N VAL A 34 12.24 -8.65 -8.12
CA VAL A 34 11.01 -9.44 -7.99
C VAL A 34 11.37 -10.91 -7.88
N LEU A 35 11.01 -11.55 -6.77
CA LEU A 35 11.36 -12.94 -6.48
C LEU A 35 10.32 -13.95 -6.95
N HIS A 36 9.05 -13.52 -6.94
CA HIS A 36 7.89 -14.35 -7.25
C HIS A 36 6.72 -13.49 -7.76
N THR A 37 5.88 -14.06 -8.61
CA THR A 37 4.69 -13.41 -9.17
C THR A 37 3.51 -14.36 -9.05
N ILE A 38 2.35 -13.84 -8.67
CA ILE A 38 1.10 -14.57 -8.52
C ILE A 38 0.05 -14.00 -9.50
N PRO A 39 -0.42 -14.79 -10.48
CA PRO A 39 -0.04 -16.19 -10.74
C PRO A 39 1.37 -16.26 -11.35
N PRO A 40 2.05 -17.41 -11.30
CA PRO A 40 3.37 -17.55 -11.90
C PRO A 40 3.36 -17.15 -13.39
N SER A 41 4.21 -16.20 -13.77
CA SER A 41 4.40 -15.74 -15.15
C SER A 41 5.89 -15.52 -15.44
N HIS A 42 6.38 -16.00 -16.59
CA HIS A 42 7.75 -15.80 -17.07
C HIS A 42 7.83 -14.63 -18.06
N PRO A 43 8.97 -13.90 -18.16
CA PRO A 43 9.59 -13.07 -17.11
C PRO A 43 8.59 -12.02 -16.55
N PRO A 44 8.81 -11.43 -15.35
CA PRO A 44 7.76 -10.76 -14.58
C PRO A 44 7.10 -9.52 -15.23
N SER A 45 7.40 -9.13 -16.46
CA SER A 45 6.88 -7.89 -17.05
C SER A 45 6.82 -7.85 -18.57
N SER A 46 6.27 -8.85 -19.27
CA SER A 46 5.98 -8.67 -20.70
C SER A 46 4.83 -7.68 -20.98
N GLN A 47 4.03 -7.35 -19.95
CA GLN A 47 2.90 -6.43 -20.08
C GLN A 47 3.28 -5.03 -19.63
N SER A 48 3.14 -4.08 -20.54
CA SER A 48 3.22 -2.67 -20.22
C SER A 48 2.11 -2.26 -19.27
N ILE A 49 2.44 -1.46 -18.26
CA ILE A 49 1.48 -0.97 -17.26
C ILE A 49 1.54 0.55 -17.16
N ARG A 50 0.41 1.20 -16.90
CA ARG A 50 0.40 2.65 -16.59
C ARG A 50 0.62 2.92 -15.11
N THR A 51 0.14 2.02 -14.25
CA THR A 51 0.09 2.19 -12.81
C THR A 51 0.58 0.93 -12.11
N LEU A 52 1.46 1.12 -11.11
CA LEU A 52 1.90 0.08 -10.18
C LEU A 52 1.43 0.42 -8.76
N TYR A 53 0.65 -0.46 -8.14
CA TYR A 53 0.28 -0.32 -6.72
C TYR A 53 1.37 -0.93 -5.84
N VAL A 54 2.02 -0.14 -5.00
CA VAL A 54 3.13 -0.60 -4.16
C VAL A 54 2.66 -0.69 -2.70
N LEU A 55 2.68 -1.88 -2.13
CA LEU A 55 2.46 -2.11 -0.71
C LEU A 55 3.80 -2.42 -0.03
N ASP A 56 4.40 -1.39 0.56
CA ASP A 56 5.66 -1.48 1.31
C ASP A 56 5.40 -1.72 2.80
N SER A 57 5.85 -2.86 3.32
CA SER A 57 5.71 -3.20 4.74
C SER A 57 6.77 -4.21 5.18
N SER A 58 6.93 -4.32 6.49
CA SER A 58 7.78 -5.35 7.09
C SER A 58 7.18 -6.76 7.05
N PHE A 59 5.87 -6.87 6.75
CA PHE A 59 5.09 -8.12 6.65
C PHE A 59 5.44 -9.15 7.72
N ASN A 60 5.35 -8.77 8.99
CA ASN A 60 5.86 -9.57 10.10
C ASN A 60 4.83 -9.82 11.22
N PRO A 61 3.75 -10.57 10.96
CA PRO A 61 3.38 -11.17 9.67
C PRO A 61 2.53 -10.20 8.79
N PRO A 62 2.30 -10.50 7.50
CA PRO A 62 1.20 -9.91 6.74
C PRO A 62 -0.13 -10.16 7.47
N SER A 63 -1.12 -9.28 7.27
CA SER A 63 -2.40 -9.30 7.98
C SER A 63 -3.54 -8.80 7.11
N ARG A 64 -4.78 -8.97 7.59
CA ARG A 64 -5.97 -8.45 6.88
C ARG A 64 -5.94 -6.94 6.67
N ALA A 65 -5.27 -6.18 7.54
CA ALA A 65 -5.06 -4.75 7.31
C ALA A 65 -4.26 -4.48 6.02
N HIS A 66 -3.20 -5.25 5.77
CA HIS A 66 -2.42 -5.15 4.54
C HIS A 66 -3.28 -5.49 3.31
N MET A 67 -4.09 -6.54 3.42
CA MET A 67 -5.01 -6.95 2.36
C MET A 67 -6.08 -5.87 2.06
N SER A 68 -6.63 -5.22 3.10
CA SER A 68 -7.62 -4.15 2.96
C SER A 68 -7.08 -2.93 2.20
N LEU A 69 -5.83 -2.52 2.46
CA LEU A 69 -5.17 -1.42 1.74
C LEU A 69 -5.22 -1.64 0.22
N VAL A 70 -4.92 -2.86 -0.22
CA VAL A 70 -4.91 -3.22 -1.65
C VAL A 70 -6.33 -3.37 -2.18
N LYS A 71 -7.21 -4.09 -1.46
CA LYS A 71 -8.61 -4.29 -1.87
C LYS A 71 -9.31 -2.96 -2.14
N THR A 72 -9.19 -2.00 -1.23
CA THR A 72 -9.86 -0.70 -1.35
C THR A 72 -9.30 0.11 -2.53
N ALA A 73 -7.98 0.05 -2.77
CA ALA A 73 -7.35 0.72 -3.90
C ALA A 73 -7.84 0.16 -5.25
N LEU A 74 -7.88 -1.16 -5.37
CA LEU A 74 -8.27 -1.83 -6.61
C LEU A 74 -9.77 -1.70 -6.90
N LYS A 75 -10.64 -1.82 -5.88
CA LYS A 75 -12.09 -1.60 -6.04
C LYS A 75 -12.40 -0.21 -6.59
N LYS A 76 -11.73 0.83 -6.08
CA LYS A 76 -11.89 2.20 -6.55
C LYS A 76 -11.40 2.38 -7.99
N ALA A 77 -10.28 1.76 -8.34
CA ALA A 77 -9.74 1.81 -9.69
C ALA A 77 -10.70 1.15 -10.71
N SER A 78 -11.40 0.09 -10.32
CA SER A 78 -12.42 -0.57 -11.14
C SER A 78 -13.73 0.21 -11.22
N SER A 79 -14.06 1.03 -10.21
CA SER A 79 -15.30 1.80 -10.17
C SER A 79 -15.20 3.20 -10.75
N SER A 80 -13.99 3.68 -11.09
CA SER A 80 -13.83 5.01 -11.72
C SER A 80 -14.15 4.89 -13.21
N PRO A 81 -15.26 5.48 -13.71
CA PRO A 81 -15.39 5.74 -15.12
C PRO A 81 -14.28 6.72 -15.49
N THR A 82 -13.66 6.56 -16.65
CA THR A 82 -12.71 7.49 -17.26
C THR A 82 -13.10 8.95 -16.99
N ALA A 83 -12.37 9.61 -16.09
CA ALA A 83 -12.46 11.04 -15.87
C ALA A 83 -11.79 11.76 -17.04
N SER A 84 -12.51 11.85 -18.16
CA SER A 84 -12.31 12.83 -19.21
C SER A 84 -13.58 13.66 -19.30
N GLN A 85 -13.82 14.49 -18.27
CA GLN A 85 -14.66 15.68 -18.42
C GLN A 85 -13.76 16.89 -18.59
N SER A 86 -13.35 17.11 -19.84
CA SER A 86 -12.99 18.43 -20.33
C SER A 86 -13.20 18.46 -21.85
N GLN A 87 -14.30 19.14 -22.21
CA GLN A 87 -14.63 19.79 -23.49
C GLN A 87 -14.99 18.92 -24.71
N ALA A 88 -16.06 19.38 -25.36
CA ALA A 88 -16.73 18.80 -26.51
C ALA A 88 -15.81 18.67 -27.73
N GLN A 89 -15.63 17.44 -28.22
CA GLN A 89 -15.23 17.16 -29.60
C GLN A 89 -15.77 15.77 -30.00
N ALA A 90 -16.15 15.68 -31.27
CA ALA A 90 -16.96 14.62 -31.88
C ALA A 90 -16.44 13.18 -31.64
N PRO A 91 -17.32 12.16 -31.67
CA PRO A 91 -16.96 10.78 -31.39
C PRO A 91 -16.01 10.23 -32.45
N GLN A 92 -14.74 10.05 -32.08
CA GLN A 92 -13.84 9.12 -32.78
C GLN A 92 -14.17 7.68 -32.34
N PRO A 93 -14.12 6.69 -33.23
CA PRO A 93 -14.47 5.32 -32.91
C PRO A 93 -13.53 4.78 -31.83
N ALA A 94 -14.13 4.32 -30.73
CA ALA A 94 -13.43 3.79 -29.56
C ALA A 94 -12.57 2.58 -29.96
N GLU A 95 -11.24 2.77 -29.94
CA GLU A 95 -10.33 1.64 -29.85
C GLU A 95 -10.64 0.85 -28.56
N HIS A 96 -10.78 -0.45 -28.70
CA HIS A 96 -11.07 -1.39 -27.62
C HIS A 96 -10.08 -1.21 -26.46
N THR A 97 -10.46 -0.48 -25.42
CA THR A 97 -9.69 -0.41 -24.17
C THR A 97 -9.85 -1.74 -23.44
N SER A 98 -9.05 -2.74 -23.79
CA SER A 98 -8.87 -3.93 -22.96
C SER A 98 -8.36 -3.47 -21.60
N THR A 99 -9.19 -3.57 -20.55
CA THR A 99 -8.77 -3.26 -19.18
C THR A 99 -7.69 -4.27 -18.80
N SER A 100 -6.43 -3.85 -18.69
CA SER A 100 -5.34 -4.72 -18.24
C SER A 100 -5.52 -5.06 -16.76
N ALA A 101 -5.11 -6.25 -16.35
CA ALA A 101 -5.08 -6.65 -14.95
C ALA A 101 -4.30 -5.61 -14.10
N PRO A 102 -4.83 -5.17 -12.94
CA PRO A 102 -4.07 -4.30 -12.05
C PRO A 102 -2.76 -4.97 -11.62
N ARG A 103 -1.66 -4.21 -11.56
CA ARG A 103 -0.36 -4.70 -11.08
C ARG A 103 -0.09 -4.22 -9.66
N VAL A 104 0.21 -5.15 -8.77
CA VAL A 104 0.49 -4.87 -7.36
C VAL A 104 1.87 -5.42 -7.01
N LEU A 105 2.67 -4.67 -6.26
CA LEU A 105 3.95 -5.08 -5.72
C LEU A 105 3.86 -5.12 -4.20
N PHE A 106 4.04 -6.28 -3.59
CA PHE A 106 4.33 -6.41 -2.16
C PHE A 106 5.84 -6.28 -1.98
N LEU A 107 6.26 -5.20 -1.33
CA LEU A 107 7.67 -4.82 -1.22
C LEU A 107 8.19 -5.00 0.20
N LEU A 108 9.29 -5.75 0.35
CA LEU A 108 9.97 -5.98 1.61
C LEU A 108 11.39 -5.38 1.58
N ALA A 109 11.66 -4.43 2.47
CA ALA A 109 13.02 -3.91 2.65
C ALA A 109 13.90 -4.88 3.47
N THR A 110 15.05 -5.27 2.92
CA THR A 110 16.04 -6.11 3.59
C THR A 110 16.90 -5.30 4.57
N VAL A 111 17.09 -4.01 4.29
CA VAL A 111 17.69 -3.03 5.21
C VAL A 111 16.58 -2.15 5.77
N ASN A 112 16.44 -2.11 7.09
CA ASN A 112 15.46 -1.23 7.75
C ASN A 112 16.18 0.02 8.30
N ALA A 113 15.55 1.20 8.17
CA ALA A 113 16.05 2.43 8.78
C ALA A 113 16.09 2.39 10.33
N ASP A 114 15.12 1.73 10.98
CA ASP A 114 14.83 2.01 12.41
C ASP A 114 14.71 0.79 13.36
N LYS A 115 14.92 -0.47 12.94
CA LYS A 115 14.48 -1.64 13.76
C LYS A 115 15.57 -2.66 14.15
N LYS A 116 15.62 -2.93 15.47
CA LYS A 116 16.27 -4.05 16.21
C LYS A 116 15.68 -5.45 15.84
N PRO A 117 16.18 -6.59 16.40
CA PRO A 117 15.97 -7.94 15.86
C PRO A 117 14.52 -8.29 15.47
N LYS A 118 14.42 -9.03 14.38
CA LYS A 118 13.21 -9.28 13.61
C LYS A 118 12.65 -10.66 14.01
N PRO A 119 11.45 -10.78 14.61
CA PRO A 119 10.98 -12.04 15.21
C PRO A 119 10.66 -13.19 14.24
N ALA A 120 10.63 -12.93 12.93
CA ALA A 120 10.63 -13.97 11.91
C ALA A 120 11.64 -13.65 10.81
N ASP A 121 12.25 -14.69 10.24
CA ASP A 121 13.19 -14.60 9.13
C ASP A 121 12.54 -13.98 7.87
N PHE A 122 13.35 -13.45 6.96
CA PHE A 122 12.84 -12.88 5.72
C PHE A 122 12.16 -13.94 4.85
N GLU A 123 12.69 -15.16 4.81
CA GLU A 123 12.13 -16.27 4.06
C GLU A 123 10.70 -16.61 4.51
N ASP A 124 10.47 -16.69 5.82
CA ASP A 124 9.14 -16.98 6.36
C ASP A 124 8.15 -15.85 6.04
N ARG A 125 8.61 -14.59 6.05
CA ARG A 125 7.77 -13.44 5.65
C ARG A 125 7.41 -13.49 4.17
N LEU A 126 8.36 -13.81 3.30
CA LEU A 126 8.13 -13.92 1.86
C LEU A 126 7.13 -15.04 1.55
N VAL A 127 7.21 -16.18 2.24
CA VAL A 127 6.19 -17.25 2.15
C VAL A 127 4.81 -16.72 2.57
N MET A 128 4.73 -16.05 3.72
CA MET A 128 3.45 -15.49 4.17
C MET A 128 2.92 -14.39 3.23
N MET A 129 3.79 -13.60 2.59
CA MET A 129 3.41 -12.63 1.56
C MET A 129 2.81 -13.32 0.33
N THR A 130 3.39 -14.43 -0.13
CA THR A 130 2.83 -15.25 -1.22
C THR A 130 1.44 -15.78 -0.84
N LEU A 131 1.28 -16.33 0.36
CA LEU A 131 -0.02 -16.83 0.85
C LEU A 131 -1.08 -15.72 0.93
N MET A 132 -0.70 -14.53 1.41
CA MET A 132 -1.60 -13.38 1.42
C MET A 132 -1.95 -12.92 -0.01
N ALA A 133 -1.01 -12.98 -0.95
CA ALA A 133 -1.25 -12.61 -2.35
C ALA A 133 -2.27 -13.56 -3.02
N GLU A 134 -2.14 -14.87 -2.80
CA GLU A 134 -3.12 -15.86 -3.25
C GLU A 134 -4.51 -15.60 -2.64
N GLN A 135 -4.58 -15.38 -1.33
CA GLN A 135 -5.82 -15.10 -0.62
C GLN A 135 -6.48 -13.80 -1.12
N LEU A 136 -5.68 -12.75 -1.34
CA LEU A 136 -6.15 -11.49 -1.89
C LEU A 136 -6.78 -11.71 -3.28
N ARG A 137 -6.11 -12.43 -4.18
CA ARG A 137 -6.65 -12.75 -5.51
C ARG A 137 -7.94 -13.56 -5.43
N ALA A 138 -7.99 -14.58 -4.56
CA ALA A 138 -9.20 -15.39 -4.37
C ALA A 138 -10.39 -14.54 -3.90
N SER A 139 -10.15 -13.49 -3.11
CA SER A 139 -11.20 -12.59 -2.64
C SER A 139 -11.87 -11.75 -3.75
N PHE A 140 -11.23 -11.61 -4.92
CA PHE A 140 -11.84 -10.96 -6.09
C PHE A 140 -12.63 -11.91 -6.97
N ASN A 141 -12.44 -13.22 -6.85
CA ASN A 141 -13.25 -14.23 -7.56
C ASN A 141 -14.59 -14.49 -6.89
N ASN A 142 -14.70 -14.32 -5.57
CA ASN A 142 -15.90 -14.62 -4.79
C ASN A 142 -16.44 -13.35 -4.10
N PRO A 143 -17.16 -12.47 -4.81
CA PRO A 143 -17.71 -11.24 -4.23
C PRO A 143 -18.85 -11.48 -3.20
N SER A 144 -19.28 -12.71 -2.95
CA SER A 144 -20.57 -13.02 -2.31
C SER A 144 -20.58 -13.23 -0.78
N THR A 145 -19.53 -12.92 -0.01
CA THR A 145 -19.48 -13.28 1.43
C THR A 145 -19.34 -12.13 2.43
N SER A 146 -19.62 -10.88 2.07
CA SER A 146 -19.58 -9.77 3.05
C SER A 146 -20.92 -9.40 3.72
N ASN A 147 -22.00 -10.18 3.55
CA ASN A 147 -23.27 -9.93 4.26
C ASN A 147 -23.56 -11.05 5.26
N HIS A 148 -22.90 -11.05 6.42
CA HIS A 148 -23.34 -11.86 7.55
C HIS A 148 -24.44 -11.10 8.31
N SER A 149 -25.65 -11.07 7.74
CA SER A 149 -26.87 -10.88 8.52
C SER A 149 -27.45 -12.27 8.78
N THR A 150 -27.28 -12.75 10.01
CA THR A 150 -27.98 -13.93 10.52
C THR A 150 -29.48 -13.69 10.47
N VAL A 151 -30.16 -14.30 9.51
CA VAL A 151 -31.56 -14.71 9.69
C VAL A 151 -31.67 -16.14 9.19
N ASN A 152 -31.92 -17.03 10.15
CA ASN A 152 -32.34 -18.40 9.94
C ASN A 152 -33.60 -18.44 9.06
N THR A 153 -33.60 -19.23 7.99
CA THR A 153 -34.79 -20.00 7.62
C THR A 153 -34.39 -21.27 6.89
N GLN A 154 -34.89 -22.40 7.38
CA GLN A 154 -34.64 -23.74 6.90
C GLN A 154 -35.40 -24.05 5.60
N ALA A 155 -34.80 -24.96 4.83
CA ALA A 155 -35.40 -25.94 3.91
C ALA A 155 -36.01 -25.47 2.57
N SER A 156 -35.42 -25.93 1.45
CA SER A 156 -35.95 -27.07 0.68
C SER A 156 -35.13 -27.41 -0.57
N THR A 157 -34.71 -28.68 -0.62
CA THR A 157 -34.56 -29.64 -1.74
C THR A 157 -34.46 -29.21 -3.21
N ASN A 158 -33.46 -29.82 -3.87
CA ASN A 158 -33.39 -30.35 -5.25
C ASN A 158 -33.68 -29.43 -6.45
N SER A 159 -32.65 -29.20 -7.27
CA SER A 159 -32.71 -29.46 -8.73
C SER A 159 -31.34 -29.41 -9.40
N THR A 160 -31.02 -30.51 -10.07
CA THR A 160 -30.05 -30.65 -11.16
C THR A 160 -30.45 -29.79 -12.36
N ASN A 161 -29.58 -28.90 -12.85
CA ASN A 161 -29.09 -28.92 -14.24
C ASN A 161 -28.20 -27.74 -14.59
N THR A 162 -27.24 -28.06 -15.45
CA THR A 162 -26.39 -27.24 -16.31
C THR A 162 -26.96 -25.87 -16.72
N ASN A 163 -26.16 -24.81 -16.52
CA ASN A 163 -25.91 -23.81 -17.55
C ASN A 163 -24.61 -23.05 -17.25
N ILE A 164 -23.64 -23.21 -18.15
CA ILE A 164 -22.47 -22.34 -18.26
C ILE A 164 -23.00 -20.98 -18.71
N ALA A 165 -23.33 -20.13 -17.74
CA ALA A 165 -23.50 -18.70 -17.97
C ALA A 165 -22.12 -18.06 -17.90
N THR A 166 -21.50 -17.87 -19.07
CA THR A 166 -20.37 -16.96 -19.22
C THR A 166 -20.87 -15.55 -18.89
N ASN A 167 -20.76 -15.14 -17.62
CA ASN A 167 -20.88 -13.73 -17.24
C ASN A 167 -19.64 -12.99 -17.77
N PRO A 168 -19.77 -12.08 -18.75
CA PRO A 168 -18.62 -11.45 -19.40
C PRO A 168 -18.12 -10.21 -18.64
N SER A 169 -18.37 -10.11 -17.32
CA SER A 169 -18.09 -8.90 -16.52
C SER A 169 -17.21 -9.15 -15.30
N SER A 170 -16.36 -10.18 -15.30
CA SER A 170 -15.32 -10.30 -14.26
C SER A 170 -14.16 -9.37 -14.61
N SER A 171 -13.98 -8.30 -13.85
CA SER A 171 -12.76 -7.47 -13.91
C SER A 171 -11.52 -8.38 -13.79
N PRO A 172 -10.45 -8.14 -14.57
CA PRO A 172 -9.27 -8.99 -14.53
C PRO A 172 -8.64 -9.02 -13.13
N LEU A 173 -8.29 -10.22 -12.67
CA LEU A 173 -7.69 -10.41 -11.34
C LEU A 173 -6.31 -9.75 -11.25
N PRO A 174 -5.96 -9.09 -10.12
CA PRO A 174 -4.71 -8.36 -9.99
C PRO A 174 -3.50 -9.27 -9.98
N ILE A 175 -2.50 -9.00 -10.82
CA ILE A 175 -1.21 -9.71 -10.77
C ILE A 175 -0.38 -9.12 -9.64
N ILE A 176 0.17 -9.99 -8.78
CA ILE A 176 0.88 -9.57 -7.56
C ILE A 176 2.33 -10.04 -7.62
N ASP A 177 3.26 -9.11 -7.53
CA ASP A 177 4.69 -9.37 -7.40
C ASP A 177 5.11 -9.36 -5.94
N ILE A 178 6.00 -10.27 -5.57
CA ILE A 178 6.69 -10.32 -4.29
C ILE A 178 8.12 -9.84 -4.55
N GLY A 179 8.43 -8.62 -4.12
CA GLY A 179 9.73 -7.98 -4.36
C GLY A 179 10.47 -7.63 -3.08
N ILE A 180 11.79 -7.49 -3.21
CA ILE A 180 12.69 -7.07 -2.15
C ILE A 180 13.52 -5.87 -2.58
N THR A 181 13.94 -5.05 -1.61
CA THR A 181 14.78 -3.87 -1.85
C THR A 181 15.81 -3.65 -0.75
N LYS A 182 16.97 -3.09 -1.09
CA LYS A 182 17.99 -2.63 -0.14
C LYS A 182 17.69 -1.22 0.39
N GLU A 183 16.76 -0.51 -0.23
CA GLU A 183 16.50 0.90 0.09
C GLU A 183 15.66 1.03 1.36
N PRO A 184 16.12 1.78 2.37
CA PRO A 184 15.40 1.93 3.63
C PRO A 184 14.33 3.03 3.55
N TYR A 185 14.56 4.07 2.74
CA TYR A 185 13.69 5.24 2.64
C TYR A 185 12.71 5.13 1.47
N PHE A 186 11.52 5.64 1.71
CA PHE A 186 10.39 5.57 0.79
C PHE A 186 10.69 6.12 -0.62
N THR A 187 11.34 7.28 -0.71
CA THR A 187 11.71 7.91 -1.99
C THR A 187 12.72 7.10 -2.77
N ASP A 188 13.66 6.46 -2.07
CA ASP A 188 14.72 5.66 -2.69
C ASP A 188 14.16 4.33 -3.20
N LYS A 189 13.19 3.74 -2.49
CA LYS A 189 12.42 2.56 -2.95
C LYS A 189 11.73 2.84 -4.27
N ALA A 190 11.02 3.96 -4.38
CA ALA A 190 10.34 4.33 -5.62
C ALA A 190 11.34 4.51 -6.77
N ARG A 191 12.47 5.20 -6.50
CA ARG A 191 13.54 5.40 -7.48
C ARG A 191 14.14 4.09 -7.97
N CYS A 192 14.49 3.16 -7.06
CA CYS A 192 15.10 1.89 -7.49
C CYS A 192 14.13 0.99 -8.26
N ILE A 193 12.82 1.08 -8.00
CA ILE A 193 11.81 0.40 -8.82
C ILE A 193 11.81 0.98 -10.24
N ASP A 194 11.80 2.30 -10.40
CA ASP A 194 11.87 2.96 -11.70
C ASP A 194 13.18 2.61 -12.45
N GLU A 195 14.33 2.68 -11.78
CA GLU A 195 15.64 2.38 -12.36
C GLU A 195 15.81 0.89 -12.75
N SER A 196 15.03 -0.01 -12.16
CA SER A 196 15.09 -1.45 -12.47
C SER A 196 14.64 -1.77 -13.89
N ASN A 197 13.84 -0.89 -14.52
CA ASN A 197 13.17 -1.13 -15.80
C ASN A 197 12.35 -2.42 -15.87
N ILE A 198 12.03 -3.04 -14.73
CA ILE A 198 11.16 -4.22 -14.68
C ILE A 198 9.78 -3.79 -15.20
N TYR A 199 9.23 -2.70 -14.69
CA TYR A 199 7.94 -2.18 -15.17
C TYR A 199 8.15 -1.09 -16.22
N HIS A 200 7.35 -1.11 -17.28
CA HIS A 200 7.45 -0.13 -18.36
C HIS A 200 6.07 0.37 -18.81
N PRO A 201 5.96 1.64 -19.23
CA PRO A 201 4.72 2.18 -19.77
C PRO A 201 4.38 1.57 -21.14
N PRO A 202 3.10 1.60 -21.56
CA PRO A 202 2.74 1.24 -22.92
C PRO A 202 3.47 2.15 -23.92
N VAL A 203 4.18 1.57 -24.88
CA VAL A 203 4.84 2.34 -25.94
C VAL A 203 3.75 3.00 -26.77
N ALA A 204 3.73 4.32 -26.85
CA ALA A 204 2.86 5.03 -27.77
C ALA A 204 3.18 4.57 -29.19
N ALA A 205 2.16 4.16 -29.96
CA ALA A 205 2.35 3.83 -31.37
C ALA A 205 3.06 5.01 -32.06
N PRO A 206 4.08 4.77 -32.91
CA PRO A 206 4.77 5.85 -33.60
C PRO A 206 3.75 6.65 -34.43
N ASN A 207 3.47 7.88 -34.01
CA ASN A 207 2.66 8.82 -34.79
C ASN A 207 3.38 9.07 -36.11
N ARG A 208 2.91 8.44 -37.19
CA ARG A 208 3.52 8.56 -38.53
C ARG A 208 3.40 9.98 -39.13
N ASN A 209 2.65 10.88 -38.49
CA ASN A 209 2.40 12.23 -38.96
C ASN A 209 2.51 13.23 -37.80
N HIS A 210 3.70 13.74 -37.47
CA HIS A 210 3.81 15.09 -36.91
C HIS A 210 5.22 15.65 -37.05
N VAL A 211 5.30 16.78 -37.78
CA VAL A 211 6.43 17.70 -37.84
C VAL A 211 6.65 18.30 -36.45
N GLU A 212 7.90 18.28 -35.99
CA GLU A 212 8.36 18.81 -34.71
C GLU A 212 8.01 20.30 -34.55
N ASN A 213 7.07 20.61 -33.67
CA ASN A 213 6.96 21.94 -33.07
C ASN A 213 7.16 21.82 -31.57
N ASN A 214 8.29 22.36 -31.14
CA ASN A 214 8.84 22.31 -29.79
C ASN A 214 7.97 23.16 -28.84
N THR A 215 6.99 22.55 -28.19
CA THR A 215 6.31 23.13 -27.00
C THR A 215 6.20 22.06 -25.93
N SER A 216 6.86 22.33 -24.81
CA SER A 216 6.96 21.50 -23.61
C SER A 216 5.59 21.23 -23.00
N THR A 217 4.91 20.22 -23.50
CA THR A 217 3.74 19.60 -22.89
C THR A 217 4.20 18.32 -22.20
N THR A 218 3.88 18.22 -20.91
CA THR A 218 4.25 17.13 -19.99
C THR A 218 4.07 15.75 -20.60
N SER A 219 5.17 14.98 -20.69
CA SER A 219 5.24 13.64 -21.24
C SER A 219 4.53 12.60 -20.35
N THR A 220 3.20 12.62 -20.32
CA THR A 220 2.34 11.70 -19.54
C THR A 220 2.42 10.22 -19.98
N GLY A 221 3.41 9.84 -20.79
CA GLY A 221 3.64 8.47 -21.28
C GLY A 221 5.07 7.95 -21.14
N GLN A 222 5.98 8.68 -20.48
CA GLN A 222 7.39 8.27 -20.36
C GLN A 222 7.70 7.40 -19.13
N TYR A 223 6.83 7.34 -18.14
CA TYR A 223 7.07 6.61 -16.89
C TYR A 223 5.81 5.90 -16.39
N ILE A 224 5.99 4.94 -15.49
CA ILE A 224 4.89 4.32 -14.75
C ILE A 224 4.56 5.15 -13.51
N GLU A 225 3.27 5.36 -13.23
CA GLU A 225 2.88 5.98 -11.96
C GLU A 225 2.87 4.93 -10.86
N GLN A 226 3.68 5.11 -9.82
CA GLN A 226 3.62 4.30 -8.62
C GLN A 226 2.60 4.91 -7.64
N ILE A 227 1.63 4.11 -7.19
CA ILE A 227 0.70 4.46 -6.12
C ILE A 227 1.07 3.67 -4.88
N HIS A 228 1.66 4.33 -3.90
CA HIS A 228 2.12 3.70 -2.67
C HIS A 228 1.00 3.66 -1.63
N LEU A 229 0.66 2.43 -1.22
CA LEU A 229 -0.43 2.12 -0.32
C LEU A 229 0.08 2.10 1.12
N THR A 230 -0.46 2.96 1.97
CA THR A 230 0.01 3.13 3.35
C THR A 230 -1.15 3.22 4.34
N GLY A 231 -0.86 3.02 5.63
CA GLY A 231 -1.74 3.51 6.70
C GLY A 231 -1.43 4.96 7.02
N PHE A 232 -2.37 5.66 7.66
CA PHE A 232 -2.18 7.06 8.04
C PHE A 232 -0.93 7.31 8.90
N ASP A 233 -0.59 6.43 9.85
CA ASP A 233 0.65 6.52 10.64
C ASP A 233 1.91 6.60 9.75
N THR A 234 1.99 5.74 8.74
CA THR A 234 3.11 5.76 7.79
C THR A 234 3.10 7.03 6.94
N LEU A 235 1.92 7.53 6.55
CA LEU A 235 1.81 8.80 5.82
C LEU A 235 2.38 9.97 6.63
N VAL A 236 2.01 10.06 7.91
CA VAL A 236 2.53 11.07 8.84
C VAL A 236 4.07 10.99 8.89
N ARG A 237 4.62 9.77 8.99
CA ARG A 237 6.08 9.57 8.98
C ARG A 237 6.74 10.04 7.68
N ILE A 238 6.14 9.76 6.52
CA ILE A 238 6.64 10.21 5.20
C ILE A 238 6.73 11.74 5.15
N PHE A 239 5.84 12.44 5.83
CA PHE A 239 5.85 13.89 5.87
C PHE A 239 6.56 14.47 7.12
N THR A 240 7.24 13.66 7.93
CA THR A 240 7.93 14.13 9.13
C THR A 240 9.37 14.57 8.82
N PRO A 241 9.76 15.83 9.07
CA PRO A 241 11.08 16.37 8.70
C PRO A 241 12.29 15.60 9.24
N LYS A 242 12.17 14.97 10.41
CA LYS A 242 13.27 14.25 11.07
C LYS A 242 13.88 13.11 10.23
N TYR A 243 13.13 12.58 9.26
CA TYR A 243 13.60 11.53 8.36
C TYR A 243 14.37 12.08 7.14
N TYR A 244 14.51 13.40 7.00
CA TYR A 244 15.17 14.06 5.87
C TYR A 244 16.27 15.05 6.31
N PRO A 245 17.23 14.63 7.17
CA PRO A 245 18.23 15.54 7.74
C PRO A 245 19.19 16.16 6.70
N ASN A 246 19.29 15.55 5.52
CA ASN A 246 20.23 15.97 4.47
C ASN A 246 19.61 16.95 3.45
N TYR A 247 18.37 17.39 3.65
CA TYR A 247 17.62 18.24 2.72
C TYR A 247 17.24 19.57 3.38
N HIS A 248 17.27 20.64 2.59
CA HIS A 248 16.99 22.00 3.07
C HIS A 248 16.13 22.74 2.03
N PRO A 249 14.85 23.01 2.30
CA PRO A 249 14.09 22.58 3.49
C PRO A 249 13.83 21.05 3.51
N PRO A 250 13.56 20.40 4.66
CA PRO A 250 13.64 18.94 4.80
C PRO A 250 12.72 18.15 3.86
N LEU A 251 11.46 18.55 3.71
CA LEU A 251 10.48 17.85 2.88
C LEU A 251 10.67 18.09 1.38
N SER A 252 11.63 18.93 0.97
CA SER A 252 12.05 19.02 -0.45
C SER A 252 12.58 17.69 -0.98
N ALA A 253 13.01 16.79 -0.08
CA ALA A 253 13.38 15.40 -0.38
C ALA A 253 12.28 14.63 -1.14
N LEU A 254 11.01 15.00 -0.93
CA LEU A 254 9.86 14.33 -1.52
C LEU A 254 9.56 14.79 -2.96
N GLN A 255 10.16 15.88 -3.43
CA GLN A 255 9.88 16.43 -4.77
C GLN A 255 10.05 15.42 -5.90
N PRO A 256 11.15 14.63 -5.98
CA PRO A 256 11.32 13.65 -7.04
C PRO A 256 10.23 12.58 -7.05
N PHE A 257 9.69 12.24 -5.88
CA PHE A 257 8.61 11.29 -5.74
C PHE A 257 7.25 11.91 -6.12
N LEU A 258 6.84 13.00 -5.45
CA LEU A 258 5.50 13.59 -5.61
C LEU A 258 5.28 14.22 -6.99
N SER A 259 6.35 14.49 -7.74
CA SER A 259 6.23 14.92 -9.15
C SER A 259 5.78 13.81 -10.10
N ARG A 260 5.96 12.52 -9.73
CA ARG A 260 5.73 11.35 -10.60
C ARG A 260 4.78 10.32 -10.01
N HIS A 261 4.59 10.31 -8.69
CA HIS A 261 3.98 9.21 -7.95
C HIS A 261 2.97 9.73 -6.93
N ARG A 262 2.17 8.82 -6.38
CA ARG A 262 1.08 9.15 -5.44
C ARG A 262 1.18 8.34 -4.16
N LEU A 263 0.65 8.92 -3.09
CA LEU A 263 0.39 8.27 -1.83
C LEU A 263 -1.10 8.03 -1.70
N ARG A 264 -1.49 6.82 -1.32
CA ARG A 264 -2.86 6.51 -0.93
C ARG A 264 -2.84 5.93 0.48
N ALA A 265 -3.27 6.73 1.44
CA ALA A 265 -3.28 6.33 2.84
C ALA A 265 -4.70 6.02 3.32
N THR A 266 -4.82 4.90 4.04
CA THR A 266 -6.08 4.59 4.72
C THR A 266 -6.12 5.24 6.09
N VAL A 267 -7.17 6.03 6.30
CA VAL A 267 -7.55 6.66 7.56
C VAL A 267 -8.22 5.62 8.44
N ARG A 268 -7.70 5.47 9.64
CA ARG A 268 -8.27 4.61 10.67
C ARG A 268 -7.92 5.16 12.04
N VAL A 269 -8.88 5.10 12.96
CA VAL A 269 -8.67 5.42 14.36
C VAL A 269 -8.71 4.10 15.14
N ASP A 270 -7.56 3.67 15.63
CA ASP A 270 -7.49 2.58 16.62
C ASP A 270 -7.45 3.24 18.00
N THR A 271 -8.62 3.35 18.64
CA THR A 271 -8.76 3.93 19.99
C THR A 271 -7.99 3.16 21.05
N ASP A 272 -7.91 1.84 20.89
CA ASP A 272 -7.37 0.94 21.93
C ASP A 272 -5.85 0.78 21.84
N SER A 273 -5.25 1.16 20.71
CA SER A 273 -3.81 1.03 20.48
C SER A 273 -3.29 2.00 19.41
N PRO A 274 -3.32 3.32 19.67
CA PRO A 274 -2.73 4.30 18.74
C PRO A 274 -1.23 4.02 18.57
N SER A 275 -0.74 4.17 17.35
CA SER A 275 0.67 3.93 17.03
C SER A 275 1.57 4.90 17.79
N GLN A 276 2.76 4.43 18.19
CA GLN A 276 3.72 5.27 18.92
C GLN A 276 4.09 6.53 18.14
N ASN A 277 4.21 6.47 16.80
CA ASN A 277 4.56 7.66 16.03
C ASN A 277 3.44 8.70 16.05
N LEU A 278 2.16 8.30 16.05
CA LEU A 278 1.05 9.24 16.21
C LEU A 278 1.10 9.91 17.58
N LYS A 279 1.42 9.15 18.64
CA LYS A 279 1.63 9.70 19.98
C LYS A 279 2.79 10.71 20.00
N ASP A 280 3.94 10.35 19.41
CA ASP A 280 5.13 11.20 19.37
C ASP A 280 4.86 12.49 18.59
N VAL A 281 4.19 12.39 17.44
CA VAL A 281 3.81 13.55 16.61
C VAL A 281 2.85 14.49 17.34
N GLN A 282 1.89 13.93 18.09
CA GLN A 282 0.97 14.71 18.92
C GLN A 282 1.65 15.33 20.15
N ALA A 283 2.62 14.63 20.76
CA ALA A 283 3.28 15.05 21.99
C ALA A 283 4.39 16.09 21.75
N ASP A 284 5.21 15.91 20.72
CA ASP A 284 6.39 16.74 20.49
C ASP A 284 6.07 18.08 19.82
N GLY A 285 4.86 18.24 19.25
CA GLY A 285 4.52 19.38 18.36
C GLY A 285 5.41 19.46 17.10
N SER A 286 6.32 18.49 16.92
CA SER A 286 7.37 18.45 15.90
C SER A 286 6.91 17.82 14.58
N GLY A 287 5.75 17.14 14.59
CA GLY A 287 5.04 16.77 13.38
C GLY A 287 3.97 17.81 13.07
N PHE A 288 4.14 18.52 11.96
CA PHE A 288 3.14 19.44 11.40
C PHE A 288 2.77 20.66 12.26
N GLY A 289 3.69 21.15 13.10
CA GLY A 289 3.74 22.57 13.44
C GLY A 289 3.55 22.91 14.92
N GLN A 290 4.67 23.21 15.59
CA GLN A 290 4.81 24.48 16.26
C GLN A 290 5.80 25.32 15.45
N GLN A 291 5.39 26.50 15.00
CA GLN A 291 6.37 27.55 14.73
C GLN A 291 7.03 27.88 16.08
N PRO A 292 8.37 27.98 16.17
CA PRO A 292 8.97 28.68 17.29
C PRO A 292 8.39 30.10 17.27
N GLN A 293 7.61 30.48 18.28
CA GLN A 293 7.29 31.89 18.44
C GLN A 293 8.62 32.63 18.55
N PRO A 294 8.89 33.64 17.71
CA PRO A 294 10.00 34.53 18.00
C PRO A 294 9.71 35.15 19.37
N GLN A 295 10.67 35.02 20.29
CA GLN A 295 10.64 35.77 21.54
C GLN A 295 10.78 37.27 21.20
N SER A 296 9.68 37.92 20.86
CA SER A 296 9.61 39.37 20.76
C SER A 296 8.76 39.88 21.92
N GLN A 297 9.44 40.46 22.89
CA GLN A 297 8.87 41.44 23.80
C GLN A 297 8.17 42.52 22.96
N GLN A 298 6.85 42.63 23.05
CA GLN A 298 6.12 43.89 23.27
C GLN A 298 4.61 43.71 23.07
N SER A 299 3.88 44.23 24.03
CA SER A 299 2.43 44.19 24.19
C SER A 299 1.71 45.06 23.16
N GLN A 300 0.78 44.47 22.40
CA GLN A 300 -0.34 45.19 21.75
C GLN A 300 -1.63 44.35 21.81
N PRO A 301 -2.82 44.98 21.78
CA PRO A 301 -4.08 44.32 22.10
C PRO A 301 -4.55 43.40 20.96
N GLN A 302 -4.88 42.17 21.33
CA GLN A 302 -5.30 41.08 20.44
C GLN A 302 -6.67 41.37 19.80
N SER A 303 -6.69 41.51 18.48
CA SER A 303 -7.81 41.01 17.67
C SER A 303 -7.81 39.48 17.75
N GLN A 304 -8.96 38.89 18.02
CA GLN A 304 -9.14 37.43 18.15
C GLN A 304 -8.90 36.73 16.79
N GLN A 305 -7.65 36.56 16.41
CA GLN A 305 -7.26 35.52 15.47
C GLN A 305 -7.18 34.21 16.25
N GLN A 306 -8.21 33.39 16.09
CA GLN A 306 -8.20 32.01 16.56
C GLN A 306 -6.95 31.33 15.99
N SER A 307 -6.05 30.90 16.88
CA SER A 307 -4.94 30.03 16.51
C SER A 307 -5.51 28.80 15.78
N PRO A 308 -4.90 28.33 14.69
CA PRO A 308 -5.39 27.13 14.02
C PRO A 308 -5.36 25.98 15.02
N VAL A 309 -6.54 25.42 15.30
CA VAL A 309 -6.69 24.24 16.17
C VAL A 309 -5.81 23.14 15.58
N SER A 310 -4.79 22.70 16.33
CA SER A 310 -3.91 21.61 15.92
C SER A 310 -4.75 20.37 15.60
N ALA A 311 -4.52 19.75 14.45
CA ALA A 311 -5.29 18.59 14.03
C ALA A 311 -5.13 17.43 15.02
N ASP A 312 -6.24 16.98 15.60
CA ASP A 312 -6.24 15.80 16.45
C ASP A 312 -6.28 14.52 15.61
N PHE A 313 -5.10 13.99 15.27
CA PHE A 313 -4.96 12.74 14.52
C PHE A 313 -5.48 11.48 15.25
N SER A 314 -5.95 11.60 16.48
CA SER A 314 -6.71 10.52 17.14
C SER A 314 -8.15 10.44 16.63
N THR A 315 -8.61 11.39 15.83
CA THR A 315 -9.94 11.40 15.21
C THR A 315 -9.84 11.23 13.69
N ILE A 316 -10.89 10.66 13.07
CA ILE A 316 -11.00 10.57 11.61
C ILE A 316 -10.91 11.97 10.99
N GLN A 317 -11.58 12.95 11.57
CA GLN A 317 -11.59 14.33 11.09
C GLN A 317 -10.20 14.96 11.13
N GLY A 318 -9.43 14.75 12.21
CA GLY A 318 -8.06 15.24 12.29
C GLY A 318 -7.17 14.59 11.24
N GLN A 319 -7.29 13.27 11.02
CA GLN A 319 -6.52 12.61 9.96
C GLN A 319 -6.86 13.16 8.56
N LEU A 320 -8.16 13.36 8.26
CA LEU A 320 -8.61 13.94 6.99
C LEU A 320 -8.13 15.38 6.77
N SER A 321 -7.91 16.14 7.85
CA SER A 321 -7.46 17.52 7.76
C SER A 321 -6.06 17.68 7.17
N LEU A 322 -5.21 16.64 7.22
CA LEU A 322 -3.82 16.71 6.75
C LEU A 322 -3.72 17.15 5.29
N VAL A 323 -4.52 16.56 4.38
CA VAL A 323 -4.49 16.93 2.95
C VAL A 323 -4.98 18.36 2.75
N SER A 324 -5.97 18.81 3.53
CA SER A 324 -6.43 20.20 3.50
C SER A 324 -5.35 21.18 3.97
N GLN A 325 -4.57 20.81 4.99
CA GLN A 325 -3.42 21.60 5.45
C GLN A 325 -2.33 21.71 4.38
N ILE A 326 -2.01 20.61 3.69
CA ILE A 326 -1.08 20.62 2.54
C ILE A 326 -1.60 21.59 1.46
N ALA A 327 -2.88 21.48 1.07
CA ALA A 327 -3.48 22.29 0.02
C ALA A 327 -3.51 23.79 0.33
N ARG A 328 -3.57 24.17 1.62
CA ARG A 328 -3.47 25.57 2.07
C ARG A 328 -2.04 26.12 2.06
N GLY A 329 -1.03 25.26 1.91
CA GLY A 329 0.38 25.63 1.94
C GLY A 329 0.98 25.68 3.35
N ASP A 330 0.34 25.07 4.35
CA ASP A 330 0.75 25.15 5.75
C ASP A 330 2.18 24.60 6.00
N PHE A 331 2.72 23.81 5.06
CA PHE A 331 4.02 23.14 5.15
C PHE A 331 5.04 23.58 4.08
N GLU A 332 4.78 24.68 3.37
CA GLU A 332 5.68 25.18 2.31
C GLU A 332 7.05 25.59 2.86
N ASN A 333 7.11 26.11 4.09
CA ASN A 333 8.36 26.42 4.79
C ASN A 333 9.23 25.17 5.04
N LEU A 334 8.61 23.99 5.10
CA LEU A 334 9.30 22.71 5.23
C LEU A 334 9.63 22.09 3.86
N GLY A 335 9.23 22.72 2.75
CA GLY A 335 9.48 22.25 1.39
C GLY A 335 8.38 21.39 0.78
N LEU A 336 7.25 21.23 1.47
CA LEU A 336 6.10 20.49 0.97
C LEU A 336 5.16 21.44 0.23
N LYS A 337 5.11 21.34 -1.10
CA LYS A 337 4.36 22.26 -1.95
C LYS A 337 2.86 21.99 -1.90
N ARG A 338 2.04 23.04 -1.98
CA ARG A 338 0.59 22.94 -1.87
C ARG A 338 -0.05 22.07 -2.96
N GLU A 339 0.48 22.10 -4.17
CA GLU A 339 -0.01 21.29 -5.31
C GLU A 339 0.21 19.79 -5.12
N TRP A 340 1.05 19.37 -4.17
CA TRP A 340 1.22 17.96 -3.86
C TRP A 340 0.09 17.40 -3.00
N ALA A 341 -0.86 18.21 -2.55
CA ALA A 341 -2.11 17.72 -1.99
C ALA A 341 -2.83 16.78 -2.96
N ASP A 342 -2.83 17.07 -4.27
CA ASP A 342 -3.46 16.24 -5.31
C ASP A 342 -2.77 14.86 -5.48
N ARG A 343 -1.56 14.73 -4.95
CA ARG A 343 -0.76 13.49 -4.97
C ARG A 343 -0.99 12.63 -3.73
N VAL A 344 -1.80 13.08 -2.78
CA VAL A 344 -2.14 12.36 -1.56
C VAL A 344 -3.63 12.07 -1.52
N GLU A 345 -3.99 10.80 -1.52
CA GLU A 345 -5.37 10.34 -1.35
C GLU A 345 -5.55 9.78 0.06
N LEU A 346 -6.54 10.32 0.79
CA LEU A 346 -6.99 9.74 2.07
C LEU A 346 -8.29 8.97 1.85
N VAL A 347 -8.34 7.74 2.36
CA VAL A 347 -9.53 6.89 2.25
C VAL A 347 -9.90 6.32 3.60
N VAL A 348 -11.16 6.44 3.99
CA VAL A 348 -11.68 5.81 5.21
C VAL A 348 -11.99 4.34 4.91
N ASP A 349 -11.55 3.43 5.77
CA ASP A 349 -11.93 2.02 5.65
C ASP A 349 -13.36 1.80 6.16
N GLU A 350 -14.33 1.83 5.24
CA GLU A 350 -15.74 1.57 5.55
C GLU A 350 -16.04 0.09 5.77
N SER A 351 -15.12 -0.82 5.41
CA SER A 351 -15.37 -2.27 5.50
C SER A 351 -15.23 -2.82 6.91
N GLY A 352 -14.53 -2.12 7.79
CA GLY A 352 -14.15 -2.61 9.12
C GLY A 352 -13.19 -3.81 9.11
N GLU A 353 -12.84 -4.38 7.94
CA GLU A 353 -12.00 -5.59 7.83
C GLU A 353 -10.60 -5.41 8.45
N ALA A 354 -10.11 -4.17 8.53
CA ALA A 354 -8.81 -3.83 9.10
C ALA A 354 -8.88 -3.23 10.52
N GLN A 355 -10.07 -3.07 11.10
CA GLN A 355 -10.25 -2.42 12.40
C GLN A 355 -9.61 -3.26 13.52
N GLY A 356 -8.73 -2.65 14.31
CA GLY A 356 -7.99 -3.36 15.37
C GLY A 356 -6.98 -4.39 14.85
N VAL A 357 -6.66 -4.42 13.55
CA VAL A 357 -5.73 -5.38 12.96
C VAL A 357 -4.34 -4.77 12.80
N SER A 358 -3.36 -5.29 13.56
CA SER A 358 -1.95 -4.93 13.44
C SER A 358 -1.05 -6.17 13.53
N SER A 359 0.11 -6.15 12.88
CA SER A 359 1.09 -7.24 13.02
C SER A 359 1.58 -7.40 14.46
N THR A 360 1.56 -6.35 15.27
CA THR A 360 1.88 -6.44 16.71
C THR A 360 0.85 -7.27 17.46
N ARG A 361 -0.44 -7.00 17.23
CA ARG A 361 -1.54 -7.80 17.80
C ARG A 361 -1.47 -9.27 17.36
N VAL A 362 -1.11 -9.53 16.10
CA VAL A 362 -0.92 -10.92 15.62
C VAL A 362 0.18 -11.63 16.43
N ARG A 363 1.33 -10.97 16.63
CA ARG A 363 2.44 -11.57 17.39
C ARG A 363 2.06 -11.78 18.85
N GLU A 364 1.31 -10.86 19.46
CA GLU A 364 0.80 -11.01 20.82
C GLU A 364 -0.22 -12.16 20.95
N ALA A 365 -1.13 -12.29 20.00
CA ALA A 365 -2.05 -13.42 19.96
C ALA A 365 -1.30 -14.75 19.80
N ALA A 366 -0.29 -14.80 18.91
CA ALA A 366 0.53 -15.98 18.67
C ALA A 366 1.41 -16.36 19.88
N SER A 367 2.00 -15.39 20.60
CA SER A 367 2.78 -15.68 21.81
C SER A 367 1.94 -16.26 22.94
N GLN A 368 0.65 -15.90 22.98
CA GLN A 368 -0.35 -16.44 23.90
C GLN A 368 -1.09 -17.67 23.34
N ARG A 369 -0.69 -18.17 22.16
CA ARG A 369 -1.30 -19.32 21.48
C ARG A 369 -2.81 -19.17 21.21
N ARG A 370 -3.29 -17.94 21.05
CA ARG A 370 -4.68 -17.62 20.68
C ARG A 370 -4.86 -17.79 19.16
N TRP A 371 -4.84 -19.04 18.69
CA TRP A 371 -4.77 -19.37 17.27
C TRP A 371 -6.00 -18.94 16.46
N ASP A 372 -7.19 -18.99 17.05
CA ASP A 372 -8.40 -18.48 16.41
C ASP A 372 -8.30 -16.98 16.13
N GLU A 373 -7.73 -16.21 17.05
CA GLU A 373 -7.47 -14.79 16.83
C GLU A 373 -6.38 -14.56 15.79
N VAL A 374 -5.29 -15.33 15.81
CA VAL A 374 -4.27 -15.25 14.76
C VAL A 374 -4.91 -15.46 13.39
N GLU A 375 -5.72 -16.52 13.23
CA GLU A 375 -6.44 -16.83 11.99
C GLU A 375 -7.38 -15.69 11.57
N MET A 376 -8.15 -15.12 12.51
CA MET A 376 -8.99 -13.95 12.21
C MET A 376 -8.17 -12.75 11.72
N LEU A 377 -6.98 -12.53 12.25
CA LEU A 377 -6.15 -11.36 11.93
C LEU A 377 -5.34 -11.50 10.64
N VAL A 378 -4.97 -12.72 10.22
CA VAL A 378 -4.08 -12.94 9.04
C VAL A 378 -4.70 -13.77 7.92
N GLY A 379 -5.78 -14.50 8.20
CA GLY A 379 -6.38 -15.47 7.30
C GLY A 379 -5.80 -16.88 7.49
N HIS A 380 -6.60 -17.87 7.09
CA HIS A 380 -6.36 -19.30 7.33
C HIS A 380 -4.97 -19.78 6.92
N LYS A 381 -4.57 -19.53 5.66
CA LYS A 381 -3.32 -20.04 5.11
C LYS A 381 -2.08 -19.51 5.84
N VAL A 382 -2.07 -18.20 6.14
CA VAL A 382 -0.95 -17.55 6.85
C VAL A 382 -0.91 -18.05 8.30
N ALA A 383 -2.05 -18.22 8.96
CA ALA A 383 -2.13 -18.75 10.32
C ALA A 383 -1.62 -20.19 10.42
N GLN A 384 -1.98 -21.07 9.48
CA GLN A 384 -1.44 -22.43 9.42
C GLN A 384 0.09 -22.44 9.28
N TRP A 385 0.66 -21.56 8.45
CA TRP A 385 2.12 -21.44 8.34
C TRP A 385 2.77 -20.98 9.65
N ILE A 386 2.18 -19.98 10.32
CA ILE A 386 2.64 -19.49 11.64
C ILE A 386 2.66 -20.62 12.67
N VAL A 387 1.56 -21.38 12.77
CA VAL A 387 1.42 -22.50 13.72
C VAL A 387 2.44 -23.59 13.43
N GLN A 388 2.55 -24.03 12.18
CA GLN A 388 3.44 -25.12 11.78
C GLN A 388 4.91 -24.80 12.05
N ARG A 389 5.32 -23.56 11.79
CA ARG A 389 6.70 -23.10 11.94
C ARG A 389 7.01 -22.65 13.37
N GLY A 390 6.02 -22.62 14.27
CA GLY A 390 6.17 -22.11 15.63
C GLY A 390 6.59 -20.64 15.65
N LEU A 391 6.15 -19.84 14.66
CA LEU A 391 6.54 -18.44 14.59
C LEU A 391 5.86 -17.65 15.70
N TYR A 392 6.60 -16.71 16.30
CA TYR A 392 6.09 -15.78 17.31
C TYR A 392 5.63 -16.42 18.63
N THR A 393 5.93 -17.69 18.89
CA THR A 393 5.51 -18.39 20.12
C THR A 393 6.37 -18.09 21.33
N THR A 394 7.57 -17.56 21.14
CA THR A 394 8.45 -17.14 22.22
C THR A 394 8.31 -15.64 22.42
N SER A 395 8.00 -15.21 23.64
CA SER A 395 8.19 -13.83 24.04
C SER A 395 9.66 -13.52 23.85
N SER A 396 10.02 -12.65 22.90
CA SER A 396 11.34 -12.03 22.90
C SER A 396 11.48 -11.30 24.24
N THR A 397 12.17 -11.94 25.18
CA THR A 397 12.61 -11.37 26.46
C THR A 397 13.60 -10.26 26.22
#